data_AF-A0A7R9YPK7-F1
#
_entry.id   AF-A0A7R9YPK7-F1
#
_cell.length_a   1.000
_cell.length_b   1.000
_cell.length_c   1.000
_cell.angle_alpha   90.00
_cell.angle_beta   90.00
_cell.angle_gamma   90.00
#
_symmetry.space_group_name_H-M   'P 1'
#
loop_
_entity.id
_entity.type
_entity.pdbx_description
1 polymer ?
#
loop_
_entity_poly.entity_id
_entity_poly.type
_entity_poly.pdbx_seq_one_letter_code
_entity_poly.pdbx_strand_id
1 'polypeptide(L)'
;KTPIPMRAYVAIEAVVAICTLGLVDAAYSGDWSRIGIITTDLEDKLKLLVAFIAVAHTGTAVAAAYFAQQNGSSPVLAAIKGFMFGSLGLYEVMQDNTSKS
;
A
#
# COMPACT_ATOMS: atom_id res chain seq x y z
N LYS A 1 11.91 -5.74 -18.38
CA LYS A 1 11.15 -7.02 -18.32
C LYS A 1 10.67 -7.16 -16.88
N THR A 2 9.37 -7.12 -16.61
CA THR A 2 8.87 -7.37 -15.26
C THR A 2 9.21 -8.81 -14.85
N PRO A 3 9.88 -9.05 -13.71
CA PRO A 3 10.22 -10.40 -13.27
C PRO A 3 8.96 -11.19 -12.83
N ILE A 4 7.85 -10.48 -12.61
CA ILE A 4 6.55 -11.03 -12.22
C ILE A 4 5.61 -10.90 -13.43
N PRO A 5 4.90 -11.97 -13.85
CA PRO A 5 3.91 -11.87 -14.91
C PRO A 5 2.78 -10.92 -14.46
N MET A 6 2.30 -10.06 -15.39
CA MET A 6 1.30 -9.01 -15.10
C MET A 6 0.10 -9.52 -14.29
N ARG A 7 -0.39 -10.72 -14.59
CA ARG A 7 -1.52 -11.35 -13.86
C ARG A 7 -1.20 -11.64 -12.39
N ALA A 8 0.02 -12.08 -12.11
CA ALA A 8 0.46 -12.31 -10.73
C ALA A 8 0.68 -10.97 -10.01
N TYR A 9 1.15 -9.94 -10.71
CA TYR A 9 1.33 -8.60 -10.13
C TYR A 9 0.00 -8.02 -9.65
N VAL A 10 -1.02 -8.02 -10.52
CA VAL A 10 -2.38 -7.56 -10.18
C VAL A 10 -2.99 -8.38 -9.03
N ALA A 11 -2.72 -9.69 -8.98
CA ALA A 11 -3.18 -10.53 -7.87
C ALA A 11 -2.53 -10.13 -6.53
N ILE A 12 -1.24 -9.78 -6.54
CA ILE A 12 -0.54 -9.33 -5.34
C ILE A 12 -1.07 -7.95 -4.90
N GLU A 13 -1.28 -7.02 -5.83
CA GLU A 13 -1.91 -5.72 -5.52
C GLU A 13 -3.30 -5.90 -4.90
N ALA A 14 -4.11 -6.81 -5.43
CA ALA A 14 -5.43 -7.13 -4.89
C ALA A 14 -5.35 -7.70 -3.47
N VAL A 15 -4.41 -8.59 -3.20
CA VAL A 15 -4.17 -9.11 -1.83
C VAL A 15 -3.77 -7.99 -0.89
N VAL A 16 -2.84 -7.11 -1.28
CA VAL A 16 -2.44 -5.95 -0.46
C VAL A 16 -3.64 -5.05 -0.17
N ALA A 17 -4.46 -4.75 -1.18
CA ALA A 17 -5.64 -3.92 -1.01
C ALA A 17 -6.66 -4.56 -0.04
N ILE A 18 -7.00 -5.85 -0.24
CA ILE A 18 -7.96 -6.57 0.61
C ILE A 18 -7.45 -6.67 2.05
N CYS A 19 -6.18 -7.01 2.26
CA CYS A 19 -5.59 -7.09 3.60
C CYS A 19 -5.56 -5.72 4.29
N THR A 20 -5.21 -4.66 3.57
CA THR A 20 -5.19 -3.30 4.13
C THR A 20 -6.60 -2.83 4.50
N LEU A 21 -7.58 -3.05 3.63
CA LEU A 21 -8.98 -2.71 3.89
C LEU A 21 -9.55 -3.53 5.05
N GLY A 22 -9.30 -4.84 5.09
CA GLY A 22 -9.74 -5.70 6.19
C GLY A 22 -9.08 -5.34 7.53
N LEU A 23 -7.81 -4.91 7.50
CA LEU A 23 -7.14 -4.41 8.70
C LEU A 23 -7.76 -3.10 9.21
N VAL A 24 -8.04 -2.15 8.30
CA VAL A 24 -8.72 -0.89 8.66
C VAL A 24 -10.11 -1.17 9.21
N ASP A 25 -10.86 -2.06 8.57
CA ASP A 25 -12.17 -2.49 9.05
C ASP A 25 -12.08 -3.11 10.45
N ALA A 26 -11.15 -4.02 10.68
CA ALA A 26 -10.90 -4.63 11.99
C ALA A 26 -10.47 -3.63 13.06
N ALA A 27 -9.80 -2.54 12.67
CA ALA A 27 -9.34 -1.51 13.58
C ALA A 27 -10.41 -0.47 13.96
N TYR A 28 -11.39 -0.19 13.10
CA TYR A 28 -12.28 0.97 13.27
C TYR A 28 -13.78 0.65 13.30
N SER A 29 -14.22 -0.52 12.84
CA SER A 29 -15.66 -0.81 12.80
C SER A 29 -16.28 -1.06 14.17
N GLY A 30 -15.49 -1.57 15.13
CA GLY A 30 -15.99 -2.07 16.41
C GLY A 30 -16.79 -3.37 16.30
N ASP A 31 -17.03 -3.87 15.09
CA ASP A 31 -17.83 -5.08 14.86
C ASP A 31 -17.11 -6.31 15.40
N TRP A 32 -15.80 -6.39 15.15
CA TRP A 32 -14.94 -7.53 15.51
C TRP A 32 -14.81 -7.71 17.02
N SER A 33 -14.69 -6.61 17.76
CA SER A 33 -14.67 -6.63 19.23
C SER A 33 -16.06 -6.89 19.80
N ARG A 34 -17.13 -6.33 19.19
CA ARG A 34 -18.52 -6.59 19.59
C ARG A 34 -18.93 -8.07 19.46
N ILE A 35 -18.51 -8.76 18.40
CA ILE A 35 -18.79 -10.20 18.21
C ILE A 35 -17.77 -11.11 18.91
N GLY A 36 -16.77 -10.53 19.58
CA GLY A 36 -15.79 -11.26 20.38
C GLY A 36 -14.71 -12.01 19.60
N ILE A 37 -14.51 -11.72 18.31
CA ILE A 37 -13.39 -12.29 17.54
C ILE A 37 -12.05 -11.69 17.99
N ILE A 38 -12.04 -10.40 18.35
CA ILE A 38 -10.88 -9.71 18.95
C ILE A 38 -11.26 -9.04 20.26
N THR A 39 -10.27 -8.70 21.08
CA THR A 39 -10.48 -7.86 22.28
C THR A 39 -10.48 -6.37 21.91
N THR A 40 -11.07 -5.52 22.76
CA THR A 40 -10.99 -4.05 22.63
C THR A 40 -9.55 -3.56 22.66
N ASP A 41 -8.72 -4.12 23.55
CA ASP A 41 -7.30 -3.79 23.62
C ASP A 41 -6.54 -4.13 22.33
N LEU A 42 -6.94 -5.23 21.66
CA LEU A 42 -6.37 -5.59 20.37
C LEU A 42 -6.84 -4.62 19.29
N GLU A 43 -8.11 -4.24 19.26
CA GLU A 43 -8.63 -3.21 18.34
C GLU A 43 -7.84 -1.90 18.42
N ASP A 44 -7.54 -1.43 19.64
CA ASP A 44 -6.73 -0.21 19.83
C ASP A 44 -5.29 -0.38 19.32
N LYS A 45 -4.69 -1.57 19.47
CA LYS A 45 -3.39 -1.88 18.86
C LYS A 45 -3.48 -1.92 17.33
N LEU A 46 -4.59 -2.38 16.75
CA LEU A 46 -4.81 -2.36 15.30
C LEU A 46 -4.92 -0.94 14.78
N LYS A 47 -5.55 0.00 15.51
CA LYS A 47 -5.57 1.43 15.14
C LYS A 47 -4.15 2.00 15.04
N LEU A 48 -3.30 1.67 16.02
CA LEU A 48 -1.88 2.07 15.99
C LEU A 48 -1.14 1.45 14.80
N LEU A 49 -1.38 0.17 14.51
CA LEU A 49 -0.79 -0.51 13.36
C LEU A 49 -1.23 0.13 12.03
N VAL A 50 -2.51 0.47 11.88
CA VAL A 50 -3.04 1.18 10.70
C VAL A 50 -2.36 2.54 10.55
N ALA A 51 -2.20 3.30 11.63
CA ALA A 51 -1.50 4.59 11.59
C ALA A 51 -0.03 4.41 11.13
N PHE A 52 0.67 3.39 11.65
CA PHE A 52 2.03 3.08 11.25
C PHE A 52 2.12 2.73 9.76
N ILE A 53 1.23 1.87 9.27
CA ILE A 53 1.17 1.48 7.84
C ILE A 53 0.87 2.70 6.97
N ALA A 54 -0.07 3.56 7.36
CA ALA A 54 -0.40 4.78 6.63
C ALA A 54 0.80 5.73 6.50
N VAL A 55 1.61 5.88 7.55
CA VAL A 55 2.86 6.65 7.50
C VAL A 55 3.88 6.01 6.55
N ALA A 56 4.07 4.69 6.64
CA ALA A 56 4.98 3.97 5.74
C ALA A 56 4.55 4.12 4.26
N HIS A 57 3.25 3.97 3.99
CA HIS A 57 2.66 4.13 2.66
C HIS A 57 2.74 5.57 2.14
N THR A 58 2.67 6.56 3.03
CA THR A 58 2.94 7.95 2.67
C THR A 58 4.41 8.14 2.26
N GLY A 59 5.34 7.50 2.96
CA GLY A 59 6.76 7.49 2.58
C GLY A 59 7.00 6.91 1.19
N THR A 60 6.36 5.78 0.87
CA THR A 60 6.46 5.16 -0.48
C THR A 60 5.75 5.98 -1.55
N ALA A 61 4.66 6.67 -1.22
CA ALA A 61 4.00 7.62 -2.14
C ALA A 61 4.93 8.78 -2.52
N VAL A 62 5.60 9.39 -1.53
CA VAL A 62 6.56 10.48 -1.76
C VAL A 62 7.74 9.98 -2.59
N ALA A 63 8.31 8.83 -2.25
CA ALA A 63 9.42 8.24 -3.01
C ALA A 63 9.01 7.93 -4.47
N ALA A 64 7.82 7.36 -4.67
CA ALA A 64 7.31 7.04 -6.00
C ALA A 64 7.11 8.32 -6.84
N ALA A 65 6.53 9.38 -6.25
CA ALA A 65 6.38 10.67 -6.93
C ALA A 65 7.74 11.25 -7.34
N TYR A 66 8.73 11.22 -6.45
CA TYR A 66 10.10 11.69 -6.70
C TYR A 66 10.76 10.95 -7.88
N PHE A 67 10.62 9.63 -7.92
CA PHE A 67 11.16 8.83 -9.01
C PHE A 67 10.42 9.09 -10.32
N ALA A 68 9.09 9.24 -10.31
CA ALA A 68 8.33 9.51 -11.53
C ALA A 68 8.69 10.87 -12.17
N GLN A 69 8.98 11.89 -11.37
CA GLN A 69 9.42 13.21 -11.84
C GLN A 69 10.70 13.14 -12.69
N GLN A 70 11.63 12.23 -12.35
CA GLN A 70 12.92 12.12 -13.05
C GLN A 70 12.77 11.65 -14.50
N ASN A 71 11.66 10.97 -14.85
CA ASN A 71 11.49 10.31 -16.13
C ASN A 71 10.24 10.76 -16.90
N GLY A 72 9.73 11.95 -16.58
CA GLY A 72 8.57 12.57 -17.25
C GLY A 72 7.25 11.82 -17.05
N SER A 73 7.19 10.88 -16.10
CA SER A 73 5.96 10.17 -15.72
C SER A 73 5.11 11.03 -14.77
N SER A 74 3.81 10.77 -14.68
CA SER A 74 2.91 11.51 -13.77
C SER A 74 3.27 11.27 -12.29
N PRO A 75 3.70 12.31 -11.54
CA PRO A 75 4.06 12.16 -10.12
C PRO A 75 2.86 11.81 -9.25
N VAL A 76 1.66 12.29 -9.63
CA VAL A 76 0.41 12.05 -8.89
C VAL A 76 -0.01 10.58 -9.00
N LEU A 77 0.04 10.00 -10.20
CA LEU A 77 -0.30 8.58 -10.38
C LEU A 77 0.72 7.67 -9.67
N ALA A 78 2.00 8.04 -9.69
CA ALA A 78 3.03 7.33 -8.95
C ALA A 78 2.83 7.43 -7.43
N ALA A 79 2.46 8.61 -6.92
CA ALA A 79 2.12 8.79 -5.51
C ALA A 79 0.94 7.91 -5.10
N ILE A 80 -0.13 7.87 -5.90
CA ILE A 80 -1.30 7.02 -5.66
C ILE A 80 -0.89 5.55 -5.60
N LYS A 81 -0.10 5.07 -6.56
CA LYS A 81 0.39 3.68 -6.56
C LYS A 81 1.24 3.38 -5.33
N GLY A 82 2.19 4.26 -5.00
CA GLY A 82 3.06 4.12 -3.83
C GLY A 82 2.26 4.13 -2.52
N PHE A 83 1.20 4.92 -2.43
CA PHE A 83 0.32 4.95 -1.27
C PHE A 83 -0.56 3.69 -1.17
N MET A 84 -1.14 3.24 -2.29
CA MET A 84 -2.07 2.12 -2.28
C MET A 84 -1.38 0.77 -2.01
N PHE A 85 -0.20 0.58 -2.60
CA PHE A 85 0.48 -0.71 -2.58
C PHE A 85 1.84 -0.69 -1.86
N GLY A 86 2.13 0.40 -1.15
CA GLY A 86 3.35 0.53 -0.36
C GLY A 86 4.61 0.38 -1.22
N SER A 87 5.52 -0.48 -0.77
CA SER A 87 6.78 -0.76 -1.47
C SER A 87 6.59 -1.46 -2.82
N LEU A 88 5.48 -2.15 -3.04
CA LEU A 88 5.17 -2.82 -4.31
C LEU A 88 4.89 -1.80 -5.42
N GLY A 89 4.12 -0.74 -5.10
CA GLY A 89 3.85 0.36 -6.03
C GLY A 89 5.10 1.22 -6.29
N LEU A 90 5.92 1.44 -5.26
CA LEU A 90 7.23 2.08 -5.42
C LEU A 90 8.15 1.27 -6.35
N TYR A 91 8.21 -0.05 -6.16
CA TYR A 91 9.05 -0.95 -6.96
C TYR A 91 8.67 -0.92 -8.44
N GLU A 92 7.38 -0.84 -8.77
CA GLU A 92 6.92 -0.70 -10.16
C GLU A 92 7.41 0.61 -10.79
N VAL A 93 7.25 1.73 -10.10
CA VAL A 93 7.72 3.05 -10.57
C VAL A 93 9.24 3.04 -10.79
N MET A 94 10.00 2.42 -9.88
CA MET A 94 11.46 2.29 -10.02
C MET A 94 11.88 1.38 -11.18
N GLN A 95 11.10 0.34 -11.47
CA GLN A 95 11.34 -0.54 -12.62
C GLN A 95 11.10 0.19 -13.93
N ASP A 96 9.99 0.91 -14.05
CA ASP A 96 9.67 1.73 -15.22
C ASP A 96 10.78 2.75 -15.46
N ASN A 97 11.31 3.31 -14.38
CA ASN A 97 12.42 4.24 -14.44
C ASN A 97 13.71 3.64 -15.01
N THR A 98 14.11 2.47 -14.51
CA THR A 98 15.30 1.75 -15.01
C THR A 98 15.14 1.33 -16.47
N SER A 99 13.90 1.12 -16.94
CA SER A 99 13.66 0.69 -18.32
C SER A 99 13.78 1.81 -19.37
N LYS A 100 13.72 3.08 -18.94
CA LYS A 100 13.76 4.26 -19.81
C LYS A 100 15.17 4.87 -19.95
N SER A 101 16.09 4.54 -19.04
CA SER A 101 17.51 4.95 -19.07
C SER A 101 18.35 4.03 -19.94
#